data_AF-A0A1F5DQ99-F1
#
_entry.id   AF-A0A1F5DQ99-F1
#
_cell.length_a   1.000
_cell.length_b   1.000
_cell.length_c   1.000
_cell.angle_alpha   90.00
_cell.angle_beta   90.00
_cell.angle_gamma   90.00
#
_symmetry.space_group_name_H-M   'P 1'
#
loop_
_entity.id
_entity.type
_entity.pdbx_description
1 polymer ?
#
loop_
_entity_poly.entity_id
_entity_poly.type
_entity_poly.pdbx_seq_one_letter_code
_entity_poly.pdbx_strand_id
1 'polypeptide(L)'
;MKNIDIQKKYLKRAKIVAYLLQLAPFVRMVGLNGSLTRWQARESSDIDFLIIAKRNRIWTCRIFVTLITHLTGLRRYGDKTAGRICLNRYQTDNFLDIQPHNDYHARTFSQTWPLVNVNKTYEKFIQKNVWMAKMGYSFKKNEKNLQKNVIFASIRKMKEWILNGSFGDAVEKTLGNYQKKRILSDIRTRKAPKGRVRVSDRELCFHPLKEV
;
A
#
# COMPACT_ATOMS: atom_id res chain seq x y z
N MET A 1 -14.88 1.53 25.57
CA MET A 1 -15.82 1.75 24.45
C MET A 1 -15.24 2.64 23.34
N LYS A 2 -14.73 3.85 23.61
CA LYS A 2 -14.18 4.79 22.58
C LYS A 2 -13.22 4.17 21.53
N ASN A 3 -12.26 3.32 21.95
CA ASN A 3 -11.31 2.71 21.02
C ASN A 3 -11.95 1.74 20.00
N ILE A 4 -13.05 1.07 20.36
CA ILE A 4 -13.75 0.15 19.46
C ILE A 4 -14.45 0.92 18.33
N ASP A 5 -15.00 2.09 18.64
CA ASP A 5 -15.71 2.92 17.66
C ASP A 5 -14.75 3.57 16.66
N ILE A 6 -13.60 4.05 17.15
CA ILE A 6 -12.50 4.53 16.29
C ILE A 6 -12.05 3.44 15.34
N GLN A 7 -11.88 2.22 15.85
CA GLN A 7 -11.48 1.07 15.04
C GLN A 7 -12.49 0.76 13.93
N LYS A 8 -13.77 0.64 14.28
CA LYS A 8 -14.83 0.39 13.30
C LYS A 8 -14.89 1.51 12.25
N LYS A 9 -14.78 2.77 12.67
CA LYS A 9 -14.77 3.95 11.78
C LYS A 9 -13.61 3.91 10.79
N TYR A 10 -12.39 3.62 11.26
CA TYR A 10 -11.20 3.60 10.40
C TYR A 10 -11.18 2.37 9.49
N LEU A 11 -11.66 1.22 9.96
CA LEU A 11 -11.87 0.03 9.13
C LEU A 11 -12.90 0.30 8.02
N LYS A 12 -14.00 1.01 8.32
CA LYS A 12 -14.99 1.39 7.29
C LYS A 12 -14.34 2.26 6.20
N ARG A 13 -13.56 3.27 6.59
CA ARG A 13 -12.81 4.13 5.65
C ARG A 13 -11.82 3.31 4.79
N ALA A 14 -11.04 2.44 5.43
CA ALA A 14 -10.10 1.56 4.73
C ALA A 14 -10.81 0.68 3.68
N LYS A 15 -11.94 0.06 4.05
CA LYS A 15 -12.73 -0.78 3.15
C LYS A 15 -13.33 0.01 1.98
N ILE A 16 -13.88 1.21 2.22
CA ILE A 16 -14.42 2.07 1.15
C ILE A 16 -13.35 2.40 0.12
N VAL A 17 -12.17 2.85 0.56
CA VAL A 17 -11.11 3.21 -0.38
C VAL A 17 -10.53 1.97 -1.05
N ALA A 18 -10.29 0.88 -0.33
CA ALA A 18 -9.83 -0.37 -0.93
C ALA A 18 -10.82 -0.91 -1.98
N TYR A 19 -12.13 -0.77 -1.76
CA TYR A 19 -13.15 -1.12 -2.74
C TYR A 19 -13.00 -0.30 -4.03
N LEU A 20 -12.82 1.03 -3.93
CA LEU A 20 -12.59 1.89 -5.08
C LEU A 20 -11.24 1.62 -5.76
N LEU A 21 -10.20 1.26 -5.00
CA LEU A 21 -8.89 0.90 -5.54
C LEU A 21 -8.92 -0.38 -6.40
N GLN A 22 -9.99 -1.17 -6.38
CA GLN A 22 -10.17 -2.24 -7.37
C GLN A 22 -10.25 -1.70 -8.82
N LEU A 23 -10.61 -0.42 -9.00
CA LEU A 23 -10.58 0.25 -10.30
C LEU A 23 -9.16 0.62 -10.74
N ALA A 24 -8.20 0.76 -9.84
CA ALA A 24 -6.87 1.25 -10.18
C ALA A 24 -6.12 0.24 -11.07
N PRO A 25 -5.62 0.63 -12.25
CA PRO A 25 -4.82 -0.25 -13.08
C PRO A 25 -3.54 -0.62 -12.33
N PHE A 26 -3.07 -1.84 -12.61
CA PHE A 26 -1.83 -2.40 -12.10
C PHE A 26 -1.77 -2.63 -10.58
N VAL A 27 -2.83 -2.36 -9.83
CA VAL A 27 -2.95 -2.84 -8.45
C VAL A 27 -3.10 -4.36 -8.46
N ARG A 28 -2.25 -5.04 -7.67
CA ARG A 28 -2.25 -6.49 -7.47
C ARG A 28 -2.68 -6.85 -6.05
N MET A 29 -2.35 -6.01 -5.08
CA MET A 29 -2.82 -6.14 -3.72
C MET A 29 -3.00 -4.77 -3.06
N VAL A 30 -4.01 -4.65 -2.22
CA VAL A 30 -4.12 -3.59 -1.20
C VAL A 30 -4.18 -4.29 0.14
N GLY A 31 -3.07 -4.28 0.87
CA GLY A 31 -2.95 -4.80 2.22
C GLY A 31 -3.13 -3.68 3.24
N LEU A 32 -3.98 -3.87 4.23
CA LEU A 32 -4.06 -3.01 5.39
C LEU A 32 -3.04 -3.46 6.44
N ASN A 33 -2.33 -2.52 7.06
CA ASN A 33 -1.27 -2.75 8.04
C ASN A 33 -1.40 -1.87 9.29
N GLY A 34 -0.43 -2.00 10.21
CA GLY A 34 -0.19 -1.05 11.29
C GLY A 34 -1.01 -1.30 12.56
N SER A 35 -1.48 -0.22 13.19
CA SER A 35 -2.27 -0.29 14.42
C SER A 35 -3.71 -0.79 14.17
N LEU A 36 -4.24 -0.55 12.97
CA LEU A 36 -5.60 -0.92 12.59
C LEU A 36 -5.79 -2.45 12.54
N THR A 37 -4.81 -3.20 12.03
CA THR A 37 -4.88 -4.67 11.97
C THR A 37 -4.64 -5.35 13.31
N ARG A 38 -3.97 -4.67 14.24
CA ARG A 38 -3.65 -5.16 15.58
C ARG A 38 -4.65 -4.76 16.65
N TRP A 39 -5.77 -4.15 16.25
CA TRP A 39 -6.77 -3.61 17.17
C TRP A 39 -6.24 -2.54 18.16
N GLN A 40 -5.20 -1.79 17.76
CA GLN A 40 -4.52 -0.76 18.59
C GLN A 40 -4.63 0.68 18.04
N ALA A 41 -5.59 0.98 17.16
CA ALA A 41 -5.74 2.33 16.61
C ALA A 41 -6.24 3.31 17.69
N ARG A 42 -5.67 4.51 17.66
CA ARG A 42 -6.03 5.67 18.49
C ARG A 42 -6.63 6.77 17.61
N GLU A 43 -7.19 7.82 18.20
CA GLU A 43 -7.75 8.96 17.46
C GLU A 43 -6.73 9.65 16.54
N SER A 44 -5.45 9.62 16.90
CA SER A 44 -4.37 10.19 16.09
C SER A 44 -3.84 9.23 15.01
N SER A 45 -4.28 7.96 15.00
CA SER A 45 -3.74 6.94 14.09
C SER A 45 -4.12 7.19 12.64
N ASP A 46 -3.18 6.93 11.74
CA ASP A 46 -3.41 6.79 10.31
C ASP A 46 -3.81 5.36 9.91
N ILE A 47 -4.18 5.20 8.64
CA ILE A 47 -4.55 3.93 8.02
C ILE A 47 -3.43 3.55 7.03
N ASP A 48 -2.56 2.63 7.41
CA ASP A 48 -1.41 2.22 6.60
C ASP A 48 -1.80 1.23 5.50
N PHE A 49 -1.59 1.60 4.24
CA PHE A 49 -1.76 0.71 3.09
C PHE A 49 -0.41 0.22 2.55
N LEU A 50 -0.28 -1.09 2.42
CA LEU A 50 0.70 -1.77 1.57
C LEU A 50 0.08 -2.01 0.20
N ILE A 51 0.60 -1.34 -0.82
CA ILE A 51 0.17 -1.54 -2.20
C ILE A 51 1.18 -2.44 -2.92
N ILE A 52 0.69 -3.54 -3.50
CA ILE A 52 1.50 -4.33 -4.44
C ILE A 52 1.04 -3.96 -5.86
N ALA A 53 1.98 -3.47 -6.67
CA ALA A 53 1.78 -3.11 -8.06
C ALA A 53 2.29 -4.23 -9.00
N LYS A 54 1.78 -4.27 -10.24
CA LYS A 54 2.39 -5.06 -11.31
C LYS A 54 3.83 -4.59 -11.52
N ARG A 55 4.77 -5.52 -11.73
CA ARG A 55 6.14 -5.22 -12.18
C ARG A 55 6.13 -4.20 -13.33
N ASN A 56 7.09 -3.26 -13.29
CA ASN A 56 7.29 -2.18 -14.27
C ASN A 56 6.10 -1.19 -14.39
N ARG A 57 5.19 -1.14 -13.41
CA ARG A 57 4.02 -0.25 -13.43
C ARG A 57 3.79 0.46 -12.10
N ILE A 58 4.81 0.54 -11.24
CA ILE A 58 4.69 1.08 -9.88
C ILE A 58 4.31 2.57 -9.89
N TRP A 59 4.83 3.34 -10.84
CA TRP A 59 4.63 4.79 -10.91
C TRP A 59 3.25 5.16 -11.43
N THR A 60 2.81 4.46 -12.48
CA THR A 60 1.45 4.58 -13.01
C THR A 60 0.43 4.12 -11.97
N CYS A 61 0.65 2.95 -11.36
CA CYS A 61 -0.16 2.45 -10.25
C CYS A 61 -0.28 3.49 -9.13
N ARG A 62 0.85 4.07 -8.70
CA ARG A 62 0.88 5.07 -7.63
C ARG A 62 0.06 6.31 -7.96
N ILE A 63 0.07 6.81 -9.20
CA ILE A 63 -0.75 7.95 -9.60
C ILE A 63 -2.24 7.63 -9.49
N PHE A 64 -2.70 6.51 -10.03
CA PHE A 64 -4.11 6.11 -9.92
C PHE A 64 -4.55 5.90 -8.47
N VAL A 65 -3.73 5.20 -7.67
CA VAL A 65 -4.00 4.99 -6.24
C VAL A 65 -4.06 6.33 -5.50
N THR A 66 -3.13 7.24 -5.79
CA THR A 66 -3.10 8.58 -5.19
C THR A 66 -4.32 9.38 -5.57
N LEU A 67 -4.71 9.38 -6.85
CA LEU A 67 -5.87 10.10 -7.36
C LEU A 67 -7.17 9.59 -6.71
N ILE A 68 -7.43 8.28 -6.78
CA ILE A 68 -8.64 7.69 -6.19
C ILE A 68 -8.70 7.99 -4.69
N THR A 69 -7.60 7.78 -3.96
CA THR A 69 -7.56 8.07 -2.52
C THR A 69 -7.76 9.56 -2.24
N HIS A 70 -7.21 10.46 -3.08
CA HIS A 70 -7.36 11.90 -2.91
C HIS A 70 -8.81 12.35 -3.13
N LEU A 71 -9.47 11.84 -4.19
CA LEU A 71 -10.86 12.16 -4.52
C LEU A 71 -11.84 11.71 -3.44
N THR A 72 -11.53 10.67 -2.67
CA THR A 72 -12.35 10.28 -1.50
C THR A 72 -12.24 11.25 -0.31
N GLY A 73 -11.31 12.22 -0.35
CA GLY A 73 -11.01 13.10 0.78
C GLY A 73 -10.29 12.41 1.95
N LEU A 74 -10.00 11.11 1.83
CA LEU A 74 -9.42 10.29 2.91
C LEU A 74 -7.91 10.14 2.83
N ARG A 75 -7.23 10.76 1.85
CA ARG A 75 -5.75 10.71 1.75
C ARG A 75 -5.08 11.50 2.87
N ARG A 76 -4.03 10.93 3.48
CA ARG A 76 -3.12 11.64 4.38
C ARG A 76 -2.27 12.65 3.59
N TYR A 77 -2.22 13.89 4.06
CA TYR A 77 -1.35 14.95 3.51
C TYR A 77 -1.19 16.09 4.53
N GLY A 78 -0.01 16.73 4.56
CA GLY A 78 0.31 17.77 5.55
C GLY A 78 0.02 17.28 6.97
N ASP A 79 -0.68 18.11 7.74
CA ASP A 79 -1.06 17.81 9.13
C ASP A 79 -2.32 16.93 9.24
N LYS A 80 -2.99 16.66 8.11
CA LYS A 80 -4.17 15.81 8.09
C LYS A 80 -3.77 14.34 8.11
N THR A 81 -3.63 13.78 9.31
CA THR A 81 -3.17 12.40 9.55
C THR A 81 -4.26 11.48 10.12
N ALA A 82 -4.97 11.92 11.17
CA ALA A 82 -5.95 11.10 11.90
C ALA A 82 -7.04 10.48 11.01
N GLY A 83 -7.15 9.15 11.04
CA GLY A 83 -8.15 8.38 10.31
C GLY A 83 -8.05 8.49 8.79
N ARG A 84 -6.87 8.84 8.26
CA ARG A 84 -6.61 9.01 6.83
C ARG A 84 -5.62 7.97 6.31
N ILE A 85 -5.71 7.69 5.02
CA ILE A 85 -4.94 6.65 4.33
C ILE A 85 -3.54 7.16 4.02
N CYS A 86 -2.59 6.46 4.60
CA CYS A 86 -1.18 6.62 4.35
C CYS A 86 -0.76 5.68 3.22
N LEU A 87 -0.27 6.25 2.13
CA LEU A 87 0.27 5.53 0.97
C LEU A 87 1.79 5.45 1.09
N ASN A 88 2.27 4.87 2.20
CA ASN A 88 3.68 4.88 2.56
C ASN A 88 4.48 3.68 2.01
N ARG A 89 3.83 2.58 1.64
CA ARG A 89 4.52 1.38 1.17
C ARG A 89 3.95 0.87 -0.16
N TYR A 90 4.83 0.80 -1.14
CA TYR A 90 4.58 0.16 -2.42
C TYR A 90 5.68 -0.88 -2.69
N GLN A 91 5.32 -2.02 -3.25
CA GLN A 91 6.25 -3.00 -3.82
C GLN A 91 5.69 -3.53 -5.14
N THR A 92 6.54 -4.11 -5.99
CA THR A 92 6.10 -4.81 -7.19
C THR A 92 5.85 -6.30 -6.93
N ASP A 93 5.01 -6.94 -7.74
CA ASP A 93 4.66 -8.36 -7.64
C ASP A 93 5.85 -9.32 -7.90
N ASN A 94 6.98 -8.81 -8.40
CA ASN A 94 8.25 -9.53 -8.49
C ASN A 94 9.26 -9.19 -7.37
N PHE A 95 8.87 -8.36 -6.38
CA PHE A 95 9.69 -7.91 -5.26
C PHE A 95 8.86 -7.89 -3.96
N LEU A 96 8.28 -9.04 -3.62
CA LEU A 96 7.33 -9.19 -2.50
C LEU A 96 7.99 -9.39 -1.13
N ASP A 97 9.30 -9.69 -1.10
CA ASP A 97 10.03 -9.89 0.14
C ASP A 97 10.16 -8.57 0.90
N ILE A 98 9.74 -8.56 2.17
CA ILE A 98 9.81 -7.39 3.03
C ILE A 98 11.19 -7.34 3.65
N GLN A 99 11.91 -6.26 3.35
CA GLN A 99 13.24 -5.99 3.90
C GLN A 99 13.22 -4.74 4.79
N PRO A 100 14.07 -4.68 5.83
CA PRO A 100 14.92 -5.76 6.37
C PRO A 100 14.14 -6.85 7.13
N HIS A 101 14.74 -8.06 7.22
CA HIS A 101 14.24 -9.16 8.05
C HIS A 101 14.50 -8.89 9.53
N ASN A 102 13.57 -8.19 10.20
CA ASN A 102 13.66 -7.91 11.63
C ASN A 102 12.30 -8.00 12.32
N ASP A 103 12.34 -7.97 13.65
CA ASP A 103 11.16 -8.12 14.51
C ASP A 103 10.06 -7.10 14.19
N TYR A 104 10.43 -5.84 13.98
CA TYR A 104 9.48 -4.77 13.63
C TYR A 104 8.72 -5.10 12.33
N HIS A 105 9.43 -5.54 11.29
CA HIS A 105 8.81 -5.89 10.01
C HIS A 105 7.98 -7.16 10.13
N ALA A 106 8.48 -8.20 10.80
CA ALA A 106 7.73 -9.44 11.02
C ALA A 106 6.41 -9.18 11.77
N ARG A 107 6.45 -8.39 12.85
CA ARG A 107 5.27 -7.98 13.61
C ARG A 107 4.28 -7.16 12.79
N THR A 108 4.78 -6.27 11.95
CA THR A 108 3.93 -5.34 11.18
C THR A 108 3.26 -6.03 9.99
N PHE A 109 4.02 -6.80 9.23
CA PHE A 109 3.59 -7.35 7.94
C PHE A 109 3.01 -8.77 8.03
N SER A 110 3.29 -9.55 9.09
CA SER A 110 2.56 -10.81 9.33
C SER A 110 1.07 -10.57 9.59
N GLN A 111 0.72 -9.38 10.10
CA GLN A 111 -0.65 -8.97 10.42
C GLN A 111 -1.36 -8.27 9.25
N THR A 112 -0.81 -8.31 8.03
CA THR A 112 -1.44 -7.69 6.86
C THR A 112 -2.83 -8.27 6.59
N TRP A 113 -3.83 -7.41 6.43
CA TRP A 113 -5.16 -7.82 5.96
C TRP A 113 -5.28 -7.53 4.46
N PRO A 114 -5.34 -8.53 3.59
CA PRO A 114 -5.50 -8.31 2.15
C PRO A 114 -6.94 -7.84 1.87
N LEU A 115 -7.15 -6.55 1.63
CA LEU A 115 -8.47 -6.02 1.28
C LEU A 115 -8.78 -6.21 -0.22
N VAL A 116 -7.74 -6.12 -1.05
CA VAL A 116 -7.79 -6.46 -2.49
C VAL A 116 -6.71 -7.48 -2.76
N ASN A 117 -7.05 -8.59 -3.42
CA ASN A 117 -6.11 -9.65 -3.80
C ASN A 117 -6.38 -10.13 -5.24
N VAL A 118 -5.52 -9.71 -6.16
CA VAL A 118 -5.56 -10.10 -7.58
C VAL A 118 -4.47 -11.15 -7.83
N ASN A 119 -4.74 -12.17 -8.65
CA ASN A 119 -3.76 -13.19 -9.07
C ASN A 119 -3.03 -13.91 -7.91
N LYS A 120 -3.74 -14.13 -6.79
CA LYS A 120 -3.21 -14.76 -5.58
C LYS A 120 -1.93 -14.07 -5.05
N THR A 121 -1.90 -12.73 -5.10
CA THR A 121 -0.73 -11.94 -4.72
C THR A 121 -0.44 -12.02 -3.23
N TYR A 122 -1.47 -12.05 -2.37
CA TYR A 122 -1.27 -12.22 -0.93
C TYR A 122 -0.65 -13.57 -0.57
N GLU A 123 -1.03 -14.63 -1.28
CA GLU A 123 -0.48 -15.96 -1.09
C GLU A 123 1.01 -16.00 -1.49
N LYS A 124 1.36 -15.39 -2.64
CA LYS A 124 2.77 -15.22 -3.06
C LYS A 124 3.55 -14.36 -2.07
N PHE A 125 2.90 -13.33 -1.51
CA PHE A 125 3.50 -12.48 -0.48
C PHE A 125 3.84 -13.28 0.77
N ILE A 126 2.93 -14.12 1.27
CA ILE A 126 3.20 -15.04 2.40
C ILE A 126 4.39 -15.95 2.07
N GLN A 127 4.40 -16.56 0.88
CA GLN A 127 5.49 -17.46 0.46
C GLN A 127 6.85 -16.78 0.43
N LYS A 128 6.92 -15.52 -0.01
CA LYS A 128 8.18 -14.76 -0.01
C LYS A 128 8.60 -14.27 1.37
N ASN A 129 7.71 -14.29 2.35
CA ASN A 129 7.94 -13.79 3.70
C ASN A 129 7.86 -14.87 4.79
N VAL A 130 8.04 -16.15 4.45
CA VAL A 130 8.00 -17.27 5.41
C VAL A 130 8.98 -17.12 6.58
N TRP A 131 10.03 -16.32 6.43
CA TRP A 131 10.94 -15.95 7.51
C TRP A 131 10.22 -15.32 8.72
N MET A 132 9.11 -14.59 8.52
CA MET A 132 8.32 -14.02 9.61
C MET A 132 7.72 -15.12 10.50
N ALA A 133 7.23 -16.21 9.89
CA ALA A 133 6.71 -17.35 10.63
C ALA A 133 7.82 -18.08 11.39
N LYS A 134 9.02 -18.18 10.82
CA LYS A 134 10.21 -18.72 11.52
C LYS A 134 10.60 -17.88 12.74
N MET A 135 10.29 -16.59 12.74
CA MET A 135 10.46 -15.68 13.90
C MET A 135 9.29 -15.73 14.90
N GLY A 136 8.32 -16.64 14.73
CA GLY A 136 7.16 -16.77 15.63
C GLY A 136 5.96 -15.90 15.27
N TYR A 137 5.98 -15.22 14.11
CA TYR A 137 4.87 -14.37 13.68
C TYR A 137 3.97 -15.07 12.66
N SER A 138 2.79 -15.51 13.09
CA SER A 138 1.82 -16.17 12.22
C SER A 138 1.09 -15.19 11.29
N PHE A 139 0.97 -15.56 10.02
CA PHE A 139 0.15 -14.83 9.05
C PHE A 139 -1.34 -14.95 9.33
N LYS A 140 -2.09 -13.87 9.09
CA LYS A 140 -3.56 -13.93 9.14
C LYS A 140 -4.12 -14.69 7.93
N LYS A 141 -5.09 -15.56 8.18
CA LYS A 141 -5.85 -16.26 7.14
C LYS A 141 -6.56 -15.25 6.22
N ASN A 142 -6.73 -15.64 4.96
CA ASN A 142 -7.22 -14.78 3.88
C ASN A 142 -8.74 -14.51 3.91
N GLU A 143 -9.29 -14.28 5.10
CA GLU A 143 -10.75 -14.20 5.32
C GLU A 143 -11.32 -12.78 5.12
N LYS A 144 -10.44 -11.77 5.03
CA LYS A 144 -10.85 -10.34 5.02
C LYS A 144 -10.78 -9.66 3.66
N ASN A 145 -10.70 -10.43 2.58
CA ASN A 145 -10.82 -9.90 1.23
C ASN A 145 -12.18 -9.23 1.05
N LEU A 146 -12.18 -8.06 0.41
CA LEU A 146 -13.41 -7.50 -0.12
C LEU A 146 -13.91 -8.38 -1.27
N GLN A 147 -15.23 -8.44 -1.42
CA GLN A 147 -15.83 -9.06 -2.59
C GLN A 147 -15.35 -8.33 -3.85
N LYS A 148 -14.96 -9.11 -4.85
CA LYS A 148 -14.48 -8.59 -6.12
C LYS A 148 -15.66 -7.99 -6.88
N ASN A 149 -15.53 -6.74 -7.30
CA ASN A 149 -16.50 -6.15 -8.21
C ASN A 149 -16.08 -6.46 -9.66
N VAL A 150 -16.90 -7.23 -10.39
CA VAL A 150 -16.60 -7.68 -11.75
C VAL A 150 -16.52 -6.53 -12.75
N ILE A 151 -17.38 -5.50 -12.61
CA ILE A 151 -17.35 -4.31 -13.45
C ILE A 151 -16.05 -3.55 -13.23
N PHE A 152 -15.65 -3.34 -11.96
CA PHE A 152 -14.39 -2.67 -11.63
C PHE A 152 -13.19 -3.46 -12.15
N ALA A 153 -13.24 -4.79 -12.06
CA ALA A 153 -12.21 -5.66 -12.61
C ALA A 153 -12.10 -5.53 -14.14
N SER A 154 -13.22 -5.42 -14.87
CA SER A 154 -13.25 -5.19 -16.31
C SER A 154 -12.69 -3.81 -16.69
N ILE A 155 -13.13 -2.75 -16.01
CA ILE A 155 -12.61 -1.38 -16.22
C ILE A 155 -11.09 -1.33 -15.94
N ARG A 156 -10.64 -2.00 -14.86
CA ARG A 156 -9.21 -2.13 -14.55
C ARG A 156 -8.47 -2.83 -15.69
N LYS A 157 -8.97 -3.96 -16.18
CA LYS A 157 -8.35 -4.72 -17.29
C LYS A 157 -8.26 -3.89 -18.57
N MET A 158 -9.31 -3.14 -18.92
CA MET A 158 -9.32 -2.24 -20.07
C MET A 158 -8.23 -1.16 -19.95
N LYS A 159 -8.15 -0.48 -18.79
CA LYS A 159 -7.08 0.51 -18.55
C LYS A 159 -5.69 -0.12 -18.56
N GLU A 160 -5.55 -1.31 -17.98
CA GLU A 160 -4.28 -2.04 -18.05
C GLU A 160 -3.91 -2.36 -19.50
N TRP A 161 -4.86 -2.76 -20.35
CA TRP A 161 -4.65 -3.05 -21.77
C TRP A 161 -4.22 -1.81 -22.56
N ILE A 162 -4.92 -0.68 -22.41
CA ILE A 162 -4.54 0.60 -23.04
C ILE A 162 -3.12 1.02 -22.63
N LEU A 163 -2.79 0.83 -21.35
CA LEU A 163 -1.49 1.16 -20.79
C LEU A 163 -0.50 -0.01 -20.87
N ASN A 164 -0.79 -1.05 -21.67
CA ASN A 164 0.12 -2.16 -21.93
C ASN A 164 0.78 -1.95 -23.30
N GLY A 165 2.07 -1.65 -23.31
CA GLY A 165 2.84 -1.44 -24.54
C GLY A 165 3.71 -0.20 -24.45
N SER A 166 4.29 0.21 -25.58
CA SER A 166 5.27 1.30 -25.68
C SER A 166 4.74 2.64 -25.14
N PHE A 167 3.47 2.97 -25.41
CA PHE A 167 2.83 4.16 -24.84
C PHE A 167 2.79 4.10 -23.30
N GLY A 168 2.32 3.00 -22.74
CA GLY A 168 2.31 2.79 -21.28
C GLY A 168 3.70 2.80 -20.66
N ASP A 169 4.71 2.31 -21.38
CA ASP A 169 6.11 2.32 -20.96
C ASP A 169 6.70 3.73 -20.94
N ALA A 170 6.37 4.55 -21.95
CA ALA A 170 6.72 5.97 -21.98
C ALA A 170 6.04 6.75 -20.84
N VAL A 171 4.75 6.49 -20.58
CA VAL A 171 4.01 7.06 -19.44
C VAL A 171 4.66 6.66 -18.11
N GLU A 172 4.95 5.38 -17.91
CA GLU A 172 5.61 4.88 -16.69
C GLU A 172 6.97 5.56 -16.47
N LYS A 173 7.80 5.66 -17.51
CA LYS A 173 9.13 6.29 -17.44
C LYS A 173 9.03 7.77 -17.09
N THR A 174 8.11 8.48 -17.74
CA THR A 174 7.88 9.92 -17.52
C THR A 174 7.39 10.18 -16.10
N LEU A 175 6.35 9.44 -15.66
CA LEU A 175 5.82 9.52 -14.32
C LEU A 175 6.85 9.12 -13.26
N GLY A 176 7.68 8.11 -13.55
CA GLY A 176 8.74 7.65 -12.67
C GLY A 176 9.79 8.72 -12.46
N ASN A 177 10.30 9.32 -13.54
CA ASN A 177 11.29 10.40 -13.46
C ASN A 177 10.76 11.60 -12.67
N TYR A 178 9.54 12.04 -12.96
CA TYR A 178 8.89 13.14 -12.25
C TYR A 178 8.70 12.84 -10.75
N GLN A 179 8.13 11.67 -10.42
CA GLN A 179 7.86 11.30 -9.03
C GLN A 179 9.15 11.08 -8.23
N LYS A 180 10.16 10.40 -8.80
CA LYS A 180 11.49 10.24 -8.18
C LYS A 180 12.10 11.59 -7.86
N LYS A 181 12.17 12.51 -8.84
CA LYS A 181 12.73 13.85 -8.65
C LYS A 181 12.03 14.58 -7.50
N ARG A 182 10.69 14.61 -7.51
CA ARG A 182 9.88 15.26 -6.47
C ARG A 182 10.08 14.66 -5.08
N ILE A 183 10.15 13.34 -4.97
CA ILE A 183 10.35 12.65 -3.68
C ILE A 183 11.75 12.92 -3.12
N LEU A 184 12.78 12.82 -3.97
CA LEU A 184 14.17 13.00 -3.58
C LEU A 184 14.53 14.47 -3.30
N SER A 185 13.79 15.41 -3.88
CA SER A 185 13.92 16.84 -3.56
C SER A 185 13.23 17.24 -2.25
N ASP A 186 12.35 16.41 -1.68
CA ASP A 186 11.60 16.74 -0.46
C ASP A 186 12.53 16.80 0.76
N ILE A 187 12.42 17.87 1.56
CA ILE A 187 13.25 18.09 2.74
C ILE A 187 13.13 16.95 3.76
N ARG A 188 11.94 16.34 3.90
CA ARG A 188 11.70 15.22 4.81
C ARG A 188 12.43 13.97 4.36
N THR A 189 12.54 13.76 3.04
CA THR A 189 13.33 12.67 2.47
C THR A 189 14.82 12.90 2.72
N ARG A 190 15.31 14.12 2.50
CA ARG A 190 16.73 14.46 2.70
C ARG A 190 17.19 14.37 4.15
N LYS A 191 16.31 14.73 5.09
CA LYS A 191 16.56 14.63 6.55
C LYS A 191 16.30 13.23 7.11
N ALA A 192 15.70 12.31 6.34
CA ALA A 192 15.39 10.98 6.85
C ALA A 192 16.68 10.17 7.10
N PRO A 193 16.77 9.40 8.20
CA PRO A 193 17.90 8.51 8.41
C PRO A 193 18.07 7.51 7.26
N LYS A 194 19.33 7.11 6.99
CA LYS A 194 19.65 6.16 5.91
C LYS A 194 18.76 4.91 6.00
N GLY A 195 18.19 4.51 4.86
CA GLY A 195 17.37 3.30 4.74
C GLY A 195 15.88 3.44 5.10
N ARG A 196 15.44 4.57 5.66
CA ARG A 196 14.02 4.87 6.00
C ARG A 196 13.19 5.26 4.78
N VAL A 197 13.82 5.87 3.78
CA VAL A 197 13.20 6.20 2.50
C VAL A 197 13.87 5.37 1.42
N ARG A 198 13.06 4.58 0.70
CA ARG A 198 13.50 3.77 -0.44
C ARG A 198 12.67 4.16 -1.64
N VAL A 199 13.33 4.48 -2.75
CA VAL A 199 12.67 4.97 -3.96
C VAL A 199 13.29 4.27 -5.16
N SER A 200 12.57 3.33 -5.75
CA SER A 200 13.02 2.56 -6.91
C SER A 200 11.83 2.11 -7.75
N ASP A 201 12.11 1.50 -8.90
CA ASP A 201 11.07 0.94 -9.79
C ASP A 201 10.45 -0.36 -9.25
N ARG A 202 10.93 -0.86 -8.10
CA ARG A 202 10.44 -2.09 -7.44
C ARG A 202 9.83 -1.84 -6.06
N GLU A 203 10.23 -0.77 -5.39
CA GLU A 203 9.79 -0.47 -4.02
C GLU A 203 9.78 1.04 -3.78
N LEU A 204 8.72 1.50 -3.11
CA LEU A 204 8.62 2.81 -2.49
C LEU A 204 8.32 2.63 -1.01
N CYS A 205 9.19 3.13 -0.15
CA CYS A 205 9.01 3.09 1.29
C CYS A 205 9.21 4.50 1.85
N PHE A 206 8.22 4.98 2.58
CA PHE A 206 8.23 6.28 3.24
C PHE A 206 7.97 6.08 4.72
N HIS A 207 9.02 5.83 5.51
CA HIS A 207 8.94 5.82 6.97
C HIS A 207 9.48 7.15 7.52
N PRO A 208 8.69 8.26 7.48
CA PRO A 208 9.07 9.45 8.21
C PRO A 208 9.11 9.10 9.71
N LEU A 209 9.95 9.80 10.47
CA LEU A 209 9.97 9.70 11.93
C LEU A 209 8.52 9.84 12.43
N LYS A 210 7.97 8.82 13.07
CA LYS A 210 6.87 9.04 14.01
C LYS A 210 7.59 9.65 15.21
N GLU A 211 7.45 10.95 15.41
CA GLU A 211 7.83 11.55 16.68
C GLU A 211 7.17 10.70 17.77
N VAL A 212 8.01 10.19 18.67
CA VAL A 212 7.61 9.33 19.78
C VAL A 212 6.88 10.19 20.80
#